data_AF-A0A939K5E1-F1
#
_entry.id   AF-A0A939K5E1-F1
#
_cell.length_a   1.000
_cell.length_b   1.000
_cell.length_c   1.000
_cell.angle_alpha   90.00
_cell.angle_beta   90.00
_cell.angle_gamma   90.00
#
_symmetry.space_group_name_H-M   'P 1'
#
loop_
_entity.id
_entity.type
_entity.pdbx_description
1 polymer ?
#
loop_
_entity_poly.entity_id
_entity_poly.type
_entity_poly.pdbx_seq_one_letter_code
_entity_poly.pdbx_strand_id
1 'polypeptide(L)'
;MTTTEEPVQTSAIPAQLVREVLNGRPLYYKGYREVLAGRVKPEDIMGSSDLQSFIVMAIAATIWNRIDRKKYKVASSEAGLHINLRNNFSADIAIFDKATLPALKGKYFDVPPKVMVEVDIRIDWDGGAANDVNYILEKSQALFDFGVERVLWVLTASRKVVIMEAGKDSIITNWSNDVPVLDDCVLNIKNLLDEEEIVY
;
A
#
# COMPACT_ATOMS: atom_id res chain seq x y z
N MET A 1 -37.61 -26.47 29.25
CA MET A 1 -37.15 -26.41 27.85
C MET A 1 -35.80 -25.73 27.87
N THR A 2 -34.74 -26.51 27.75
CA THR A 2 -33.35 -26.04 27.79
C THR A 2 -32.96 -25.73 26.36
N THR A 3 -32.85 -24.45 26.01
CA THR A 3 -32.32 -24.01 24.72
C THR A 3 -30.83 -24.34 24.71
N THR A 4 -30.46 -25.39 23.99
CA THR A 4 -29.09 -25.66 23.58
C THR A 4 -28.66 -24.54 22.63
N GLU A 5 -27.80 -23.63 23.12
CA GLU A 5 -27.00 -22.78 22.24
C GLU A 5 -26.07 -23.71 21.45
N GLU A 6 -26.31 -23.80 20.14
CA GLU A 6 -25.34 -24.40 19.24
C GLU A 6 -24.04 -23.58 19.31
N PRO A 7 -22.87 -24.23 19.43
CA PRO A 7 -21.61 -23.51 19.38
C PRO A 7 -21.50 -22.83 18.01
N VAL A 8 -21.37 -21.50 18.01
CA VAL A 8 -21.06 -20.74 16.78
C VAL A 8 -19.80 -21.35 16.18
N GLN A 9 -19.98 -22.07 15.07
CA GLN A 9 -18.91 -22.58 14.25
C GLN A 9 -18.08 -21.37 13.81
N THR A 10 -16.88 -21.20 14.37
CA THR A 10 -15.90 -20.25 13.86
C THR A 10 -15.42 -20.76 12.51
N SER A 11 -16.24 -20.53 11.47
CA SER A 11 -15.81 -20.75 10.10
C SER A 11 -14.56 -19.92 9.86
N ALA A 12 -13.49 -20.57 9.40
CA ALA A 12 -12.29 -19.88 9.01
C ALA A 12 -12.65 -18.79 7.98
N ILE A 13 -12.23 -17.55 8.21
CA ILE A 13 -12.51 -16.44 7.30
C ILE A 13 -11.98 -16.82 5.90
N PRO A 14 -12.79 -16.68 4.83
CA PRO A 14 -12.36 -17.07 3.49
C PRO A 14 -11.04 -16.41 3.09
N ALA A 15 -10.10 -17.21 2.56
CA ALA A 15 -8.78 -16.73 2.17
C ALA A 15 -8.82 -15.58 1.14
N GLN A 16 -9.87 -15.51 0.32
CA GLN A 16 -10.10 -14.40 -0.62
C GLN A 16 -10.30 -13.03 0.05
N LEU A 17 -10.66 -13.00 1.34
CA LEU A 17 -10.83 -11.75 2.11
C LEU A 17 -9.53 -11.30 2.78
N VAL A 18 -8.46 -12.10 2.70
CA VAL A 18 -7.13 -11.70 3.14
C VAL A 18 -6.56 -10.78 2.08
N ARG A 19 -6.30 -9.53 2.47
CA ARG A 19 -5.64 -8.54 1.60
C ARG A 19 -4.14 -8.77 1.56
N GLU A 20 -3.51 -8.94 2.73
CA GLU A 20 -2.08 -9.19 2.83
C GLU A 20 -1.73 -9.95 4.11
N VAL A 21 -0.49 -10.43 4.21
CA VAL A 21 0.03 -11.11 5.40
C VAL A 21 1.24 -10.35 5.91
N LEU A 22 1.15 -9.86 7.15
CA LEU A 22 2.20 -9.09 7.82
C LEU A 22 2.64 -9.83 9.08
N ASN A 23 3.93 -10.17 9.17
CA ASN A 23 4.48 -10.90 10.31
C ASN A 23 3.72 -12.22 10.61
N GLY A 24 3.28 -12.92 9.56
CA GLY A 24 2.51 -14.16 9.66
C GLY A 24 1.05 -13.98 10.06
N ARG A 25 0.59 -12.75 10.29
CA ARG A 25 -0.80 -12.41 10.61
C ARG A 25 -1.55 -12.02 9.32
N PRO A 26 -2.69 -12.67 9.00
CA PRO A 26 -3.54 -12.25 7.90
C PRO A 26 -4.23 -10.93 8.24
N LEU A 27 -4.18 -9.98 7.31
CA LEU A 27 -4.87 -8.69 7.38
C LEU A 27 -5.96 -8.68 6.31
N TYR A 28 -7.19 -8.39 6.73
CA TYR A 28 -8.37 -8.51 5.87
C TYR A 28 -8.70 -7.19 5.19
N TYR A 29 -9.38 -7.22 4.05
CA TYR A 29 -9.89 -6.01 3.40
C TYR A 29 -10.80 -5.22 4.35
N LYS A 30 -10.71 -3.89 4.30
CA LYS A 30 -11.67 -3.02 4.98
C LYS A 30 -13.10 -3.37 4.54
N GLY A 31 -13.99 -3.64 5.50
CA GLY A 31 -15.37 -4.06 5.22
C GLY A 31 -15.57 -5.58 5.08
N TYR A 32 -14.56 -6.42 5.32
CA TYR A 32 -14.71 -7.89 5.24
C TYR A 32 -15.82 -8.43 6.15
N ARG A 33 -16.08 -7.78 7.30
CA ARG A 33 -17.17 -8.15 8.21
C ARG A 33 -18.55 -8.00 7.59
N GLU A 34 -18.73 -7.02 6.71
CA GLU A 34 -19.99 -6.81 5.98
C GLU A 34 -20.21 -7.91 4.94
N VAL A 35 -19.12 -8.40 4.33
CA VAL A 35 -19.15 -9.59 3.46
C VAL A 35 -19.52 -10.84 4.25
N LEU A 36 -18.91 -11.05 5.43
CA LEU A 36 -19.24 -12.19 6.30
C LEU A 36 -20.69 -12.15 6.78
N ALA A 37 -21.24 -10.94 6.95
CA ALA A 37 -22.66 -10.73 7.29
C ALA A 37 -23.61 -10.82 6.08
N GLY A 38 -23.10 -11.07 4.87
CA GLY A 38 -23.88 -11.18 3.63
C GLY A 38 -24.52 -9.87 3.16
N ARG A 39 -24.02 -8.71 3.64
CA ARG A 39 -24.60 -7.38 3.32
C ARG A 39 -24.02 -6.78 2.05
N VAL A 40 -22.77 -7.12 1.74
CA VAL A 40 -22.06 -6.72 0.51
C VAL A 40 -21.33 -7.94 -0.07
N LYS A 41 -20.94 -7.87 -1.34
CA LYS A 41 -20.16 -8.94 -1.99
C LYS A 41 -18.66 -8.70 -1.79
N PRO A 42 -17.81 -9.74 -1.91
CA PRO A 42 -16.34 -9.55 -1.88
C PRO A 42 -15.85 -8.50 -2.87
N GLU A 43 -16.41 -8.45 -4.07
CA GLU A 43 -15.98 -7.52 -5.12
C GLU A 43 -16.19 -6.05 -4.74
N ASP A 44 -17.19 -5.78 -3.90
CA ASP A 44 -17.54 -4.42 -3.46
C ASP A 44 -16.47 -3.79 -2.55
N ILE A 45 -15.60 -4.61 -1.94
CA ILE A 45 -14.54 -4.14 -1.01
C ILE A 45 -13.12 -4.31 -1.55
N MET A 46 -12.96 -5.04 -2.66
CA MET A 46 -11.64 -5.32 -3.26
C MET A 46 -11.18 -4.23 -4.23
N GLY A 47 -12.09 -3.47 -4.82
CA GLY A 47 -11.76 -2.34 -5.70
C GLY A 47 -11.26 -1.11 -4.96
N SER A 48 -10.43 -0.30 -5.63
CA SER A 48 -10.03 1.03 -5.13
C SER A 48 -11.17 2.05 -5.31
N SER A 49 -11.18 3.11 -4.50
CA SER A 49 -12.07 4.25 -4.73
C SER A 49 -11.65 5.03 -5.98
N ASP A 50 -12.55 5.85 -6.50
CA ASP A 50 -12.27 6.79 -7.60
C ASP A 50 -11.04 7.65 -7.29
N LEU A 51 -11.03 8.31 -6.12
CA LEU A 51 -9.94 9.17 -5.68
C LEU A 51 -8.63 8.41 -5.55
N GLN A 52 -8.63 7.23 -4.91
CA GLN A 52 -7.42 6.44 -4.76
C GLN A 52 -6.88 6.01 -6.13
N SER A 53 -7.75 5.50 -7.01
CA SER A 53 -7.37 5.06 -8.35
C SER A 53 -6.75 6.20 -9.15
N PHE A 54 -7.32 7.40 -9.02
CA PHE A 54 -6.80 8.61 -9.65
C PHE A 54 -5.44 9.00 -9.07
N ILE A 55 -5.32 9.13 -7.75
CA ILE A 55 -4.07 9.53 -7.09
C ILE A 55 -2.94 8.56 -7.42
N VAL A 56 -3.18 7.25 -7.37
CA VAL A 56 -2.18 6.24 -7.75
C VAL A 56 -1.74 6.43 -9.19
N MET A 57 -2.68 6.63 -10.13
CA MET A 57 -2.35 6.85 -11.54
C MET A 57 -1.55 8.14 -11.75
N ALA A 58 -1.98 9.25 -11.16
CA ALA A 58 -1.31 10.54 -11.27
C ALA A 58 0.13 10.46 -10.74
N ILE A 59 0.32 9.91 -9.53
CA ILE A 59 1.65 9.71 -8.94
C ILE A 59 2.52 8.83 -9.85
N ALA A 60 1.99 7.70 -10.32
CA ALA A 60 2.74 6.78 -11.18
C ALA A 60 3.17 7.45 -12.49
N ALA A 61 2.28 8.23 -13.12
CA ALA A 61 2.58 8.97 -14.34
C ALA A 61 3.64 10.05 -14.10
N THR A 62 3.55 10.81 -13.00
CA THR A 62 4.55 11.82 -12.63
C THR A 62 5.92 11.19 -12.42
N ILE A 63 5.99 10.12 -11.63
CA ILE A 63 7.25 9.38 -11.38
C ILE A 63 7.80 8.88 -12.71
N TRP A 64 6.99 8.21 -13.53
CA TRP A 64 7.41 7.69 -14.82
C TRP A 64 8.01 8.77 -15.73
N ASN A 65 7.41 9.97 -15.75
CA ASN A 65 7.85 11.06 -16.60
C ASN A 65 9.10 11.79 -16.07
N ARG A 66 9.40 11.70 -14.77
CA ARG A 66 10.48 12.49 -14.13
C ARG A 66 11.72 11.67 -13.76
N ILE A 67 11.61 10.37 -13.52
CA ILE A 67 12.78 9.54 -13.14
C ILE A 67 13.73 9.30 -14.32
N ASP A 68 14.99 8.96 -14.00
CA ASP A 68 15.92 8.41 -14.99
C ASP A 68 15.48 6.99 -15.40
N ARG A 69 14.66 6.92 -16.46
CA ARG A 69 14.17 5.65 -17.02
C ARG A 69 15.29 4.78 -17.60
N LYS A 70 16.54 5.22 -17.72
CA LYS A 70 17.66 4.33 -18.06
C LYS A 70 18.14 3.55 -16.84
N LYS A 71 18.07 4.14 -15.65
CA LYS A 71 18.44 3.53 -14.37
C LYS A 71 17.30 2.78 -13.69
N TYR A 72 16.08 3.28 -13.80
CA TYR A 72 14.96 2.77 -13.00
C TYR A 72 13.83 2.17 -13.83
N LYS A 73 13.06 1.30 -13.19
CA LYS A 73 11.82 0.71 -13.72
C LYS A 73 10.70 0.87 -12.69
N VAL A 74 9.52 1.30 -13.14
CA VAL A 74 8.33 1.45 -12.29
C VAL A 74 7.40 0.26 -12.50
N ALA A 75 6.84 -0.27 -11.43
CA ALA A 75 5.70 -1.19 -11.43
C ALA A 75 4.55 -0.58 -10.61
N SER A 76 3.32 -0.86 -11.00
CA SER A 76 2.10 -0.45 -10.27
C SER A 76 1.04 -1.54 -10.40
N SER A 77 -0.23 -1.21 -10.16
CA SER A 77 -1.37 -2.13 -10.28
C SER A 77 -1.30 -3.29 -9.27
N GLU A 78 -1.05 -2.95 -8.00
CA GLU A 78 -0.93 -3.92 -6.90
C GLU A 78 0.19 -4.94 -7.15
N ALA A 79 1.37 -4.46 -7.56
CA ALA A 79 2.52 -5.30 -7.87
C ALA A 79 2.92 -6.16 -6.66
N GLY A 80 2.85 -7.48 -6.80
CA GLY A 80 3.10 -8.42 -5.71
C GLY A 80 4.59 -8.58 -5.35
N LEU A 81 4.89 -8.60 -4.04
CA LEU A 81 6.21 -8.83 -3.46
C LEU A 81 6.19 -10.05 -2.55
N HIS A 82 7.17 -10.95 -2.72
CA HIS A 82 7.47 -12.03 -1.79
C HIS A 82 8.58 -11.58 -0.83
N ILE A 83 8.20 -10.90 0.25
CA ILE A 83 9.17 -10.25 1.14
C ILE A 83 9.89 -11.24 2.06
N ASN A 84 9.21 -12.33 2.47
CA ASN A 84 9.80 -13.49 3.15
C ASN A 84 8.80 -14.66 3.18
N LEU A 85 9.14 -15.74 3.89
CA LEU A 85 8.29 -16.93 3.98
C LEU A 85 6.90 -16.60 4.53
N ARG A 86 5.88 -16.76 3.68
CA ARG A 86 4.45 -16.51 3.96
C ARG A 86 4.03 -15.06 4.14
N ASN A 87 4.91 -14.08 3.91
CA ASN A 87 4.50 -12.68 3.85
C ASN A 87 4.56 -12.18 2.41
N ASN A 88 3.41 -11.74 1.93
CA ASN A 88 3.25 -11.15 0.61
C ASN A 88 2.61 -9.78 0.77
N PHE A 89 3.19 -8.78 0.11
CA PHE A 89 2.59 -7.46 -0.02
C PHE A 89 2.22 -7.19 -1.47
N SER A 90 1.29 -6.27 -1.66
CA SER A 90 1.00 -5.64 -2.93
C SER A 90 1.40 -4.18 -2.82
N ALA A 91 2.17 -3.70 -3.80
CA ALA A 91 2.54 -2.29 -3.88
C ALA A 91 1.60 -1.54 -4.83
N ASP A 92 1.12 -0.38 -4.39
CA ASP A 92 0.45 0.54 -5.31
C ASP A 92 1.43 1.03 -6.38
N ILE A 93 2.64 1.45 -5.97
CA ILE A 93 3.74 1.83 -6.86
C ILE A 93 5.09 1.39 -6.28
N ALA A 94 5.90 0.73 -7.10
CA ALA A 94 7.25 0.28 -6.75
C ALA A 94 8.27 0.75 -7.80
N ILE A 95 9.42 1.29 -7.35
CA ILE A 95 10.51 1.77 -8.20
C ILE A 95 11.74 0.89 -7.99
N PHE A 96 12.18 0.19 -9.03
CA PHE A 96 13.33 -0.72 -9.00
C PHE A 96 14.55 -0.12 -9.68
N ASP A 97 15.74 -0.40 -9.14
CA ASP A 97 17.00 -0.19 -9.85
C ASP A 97 17.19 -1.30 -10.90
N LYS A 98 17.36 -0.92 -12.17
CA LYS A 98 17.56 -1.85 -13.27
C LYS A 98 18.86 -2.64 -13.15
N ALA A 99 19.87 -2.12 -12.44
CA ALA A 99 21.13 -2.81 -12.24
C ALA A 99 20.97 -4.05 -11.35
N THR A 100 20.00 -4.05 -10.44
CA THR A 100 19.73 -5.16 -9.51
C THR A 100 18.47 -5.96 -9.85
N LEU A 101 17.59 -5.42 -10.70
CA LEU A 101 16.35 -6.08 -11.13
C LEU A 101 16.65 -7.28 -12.06
N PRO A 102 16.32 -8.53 -11.66
CA PRO A 102 16.47 -9.69 -12.53
C PRO A 102 15.48 -9.66 -13.70
N ALA A 103 15.68 -10.58 -14.66
CA ALA A 103 14.71 -10.79 -15.73
C ALA A 103 13.31 -11.12 -15.16
N LEU A 104 12.27 -10.54 -15.78
CA LEU A 104 10.89 -10.74 -15.34
C LEU A 104 10.44 -12.19 -15.59
N LYS A 105 9.85 -12.82 -14.57
CA LYS A 105 9.51 -14.25 -14.56
C LYS A 105 7.99 -14.53 -14.59
N GLY A 106 7.15 -13.49 -14.65
CA GLY A 106 5.69 -13.63 -14.50
C GLY A 106 5.27 -14.09 -13.09
N LYS A 107 6.05 -13.75 -12.08
CA LYS A 107 5.82 -14.07 -10.65
C LYS A 107 5.98 -12.79 -9.83
N TYR A 108 5.67 -12.86 -8.54
CA TYR A 108 5.92 -11.75 -7.61
C TYR A 108 7.41 -11.41 -7.56
N PHE A 109 7.70 -10.15 -7.28
CA PHE A 109 9.08 -9.69 -7.09
C PHE A 109 9.65 -10.35 -5.82
N ASP A 110 10.78 -11.03 -5.99
CA ASP A 110 11.61 -11.64 -4.94
C ASP A 110 12.85 -10.78 -4.62
N VAL A 111 12.87 -9.54 -5.14
CA VAL A 111 13.89 -8.52 -4.88
C VAL A 111 13.22 -7.22 -4.42
N PRO A 112 13.86 -6.43 -3.54
CA PRO A 112 13.27 -5.19 -3.05
C PRO A 112 13.26 -4.09 -4.13
N PRO A 113 12.17 -3.30 -4.24
CA PRO A 113 12.26 -2.01 -4.90
C PRO A 113 13.13 -1.06 -4.07
N LYS A 114 13.71 -0.06 -4.74
CA LYS A 114 14.44 1.03 -4.07
C LYS A 114 13.49 1.93 -3.29
N VAL A 115 12.35 2.25 -3.90
CA VAL A 115 11.30 3.10 -3.31
C VAL A 115 9.94 2.47 -3.51
N MET A 116 9.08 2.56 -2.48
CA MET A 116 7.69 2.13 -2.53
C MET A 116 6.77 3.30 -2.17
N VAL A 117 5.66 3.45 -2.89
CA VAL A 117 4.61 4.44 -2.60
C VAL A 117 3.29 3.70 -2.39
N GLU A 118 2.62 4.00 -1.29
CA GLU A 118 1.33 3.44 -0.90
C GLU A 118 0.32 4.58 -0.74
N VAL A 119 -0.93 4.36 -1.16
CA VAL A 119 -2.01 5.33 -1.06
C VAL A 119 -3.12 4.76 -0.20
N ASP A 120 -3.35 5.39 0.97
CA ASP A 120 -4.29 4.95 2.00
C ASP A 120 -4.06 3.54 2.57
N ILE A 121 -4.75 3.27 3.68
CA ILE A 121 -4.78 1.96 4.34
C ILE A 121 -6.07 1.24 3.93
N ARG A 122 -5.92 0.04 3.38
CA ARG A 122 -7.05 -0.75 2.82
C ARG A 122 -7.35 -2.03 3.60
N ILE A 123 -6.78 -2.17 4.78
CA ILE A 123 -7.04 -3.28 5.69
C ILE A 123 -8.04 -2.87 6.77
N ASP A 124 -8.78 -3.84 7.30
CA ASP A 124 -9.54 -3.69 8.53
C ASP A 124 -8.63 -4.04 9.71
N TRP A 125 -7.96 -3.03 10.28
CA TRP A 125 -7.18 -3.19 11.49
C TRP A 125 -7.99 -2.69 12.69
N ASP A 126 -8.45 -3.64 13.50
CA ASP A 126 -9.24 -3.35 14.70
C ASP A 126 -8.55 -2.33 15.60
N GLY A 127 -9.20 -1.20 15.93
CA GLY A 127 -8.75 -0.24 16.95
C GLY A 127 -8.52 1.21 16.49
N GLY A 128 -8.89 1.56 15.25
CA GLY A 128 -8.97 2.96 14.79
C GLY A 128 -7.61 3.61 14.47
N ALA A 129 -7.56 4.94 14.48
CA ALA A 129 -6.42 5.71 13.94
C ALA A 129 -5.05 5.42 14.59
N ALA A 130 -5.01 5.04 15.87
CA ALA A 130 -3.75 4.64 16.52
C ALA A 130 -3.16 3.37 15.88
N ASN A 131 -4.03 2.49 15.41
CA ASN A 131 -3.65 1.24 14.80
C ASN A 131 -3.31 1.35 13.32
N ASP A 132 -3.88 2.34 12.63
CA ASP A 132 -3.43 2.74 11.29
C ASP A 132 -1.96 3.18 11.29
N VAL A 133 -1.55 3.97 12.30
CA VAL A 133 -0.14 4.36 12.47
C VAL A 133 0.73 3.14 12.75
N ASN A 134 0.31 2.25 13.65
CA ASN A 134 1.07 1.03 13.94
C ASN A 134 1.23 0.15 12.69
N TYR A 135 0.19 0.01 11.87
CA TYR A 135 0.27 -0.72 10.61
C TYR A 135 1.26 -0.08 9.62
N ILE A 136 1.21 1.25 9.45
CA ILE A 136 2.18 1.98 8.61
C ILE A 136 3.60 1.69 9.07
N LEU A 137 3.86 1.78 10.37
CA LEU A 137 5.18 1.54 10.96
C LEU A 137 5.62 0.07 10.78
N GLU A 138 4.77 -0.90 11.13
CA GLU A 138 5.10 -2.33 11.01
C GLU A 138 5.35 -2.75 9.56
N LYS A 139 4.50 -2.33 8.63
CA LYS A 139 4.66 -2.66 7.21
C LYS A 139 5.90 -2.00 6.62
N SER A 140 6.16 -0.73 6.96
CA SER A 140 7.34 -0.03 6.46
C SER A 140 8.63 -0.66 7.01
N GLN A 141 8.64 -1.10 8.27
CA GLN A 141 9.77 -1.84 8.83
C GLN A 141 9.99 -3.17 8.09
N ALA A 142 8.93 -3.93 7.80
CA ALA A 142 9.05 -5.17 7.02
C ALA A 142 9.58 -4.93 5.60
N LEU A 143 9.24 -3.79 4.97
CA LEU A 143 9.81 -3.37 3.70
C LEU A 143 11.30 -3.00 3.82
N PHE A 144 11.69 -2.31 4.89
CA PHE A 144 13.10 -2.00 5.15
C PHE A 144 13.92 -3.26 5.42
N ASP A 145 13.38 -4.22 6.17
CA ASP A 145 14.02 -5.52 6.42
C ASP A 145 14.16 -6.34 5.12
N PHE A 146 13.25 -6.14 4.16
CA PHE A 146 13.35 -6.72 2.81
C PHE A 146 14.39 -6.02 1.92
N GLY A 147 14.83 -4.81 2.29
CA GLY A 147 15.85 -4.03 1.58
C GLY A 147 15.32 -2.83 0.80
N VAL A 148 14.06 -2.42 1.02
CA VAL A 148 13.55 -1.14 0.50
C VAL A 148 14.29 0.02 1.18
N GLU A 149 14.62 1.08 0.45
CA GLU A 149 15.37 2.21 1.01
C GLU A 149 14.44 3.33 1.50
N ARG A 150 13.28 3.50 0.85
CA ARG A 150 12.29 4.55 1.16
C ARG A 150 10.86 4.08 0.92
N VAL A 151 9.95 4.46 1.83
CA VAL A 151 8.51 4.24 1.71
C VAL A 151 7.78 5.58 1.86
N LEU A 152 6.87 5.88 0.94
CA LEU A 152 6.00 7.06 0.97
C LEU A 152 4.55 6.62 1.16
N TRP A 153 3.90 7.07 2.22
CA TRP A 153 2.46 6.86 2.42
C TRP A 153 1.70 8.15 2.12
N VAL A 154 0.84 8.13 1.11
CA VAL A 154 -0.05 9.24 0.77
C VAL A 154 -1.42 8.97 1.38
N LEU A 155 -1.81 9.80 2.36
CA LEU A 155 -3.03 9.62 3.15
C LEU A 155 -4.07 10.65 2.73
N THR A 156 -5.16 10.20 2.13
CA THR A 156 -6.22 11.07 1.58
C THR A 156 -7.04 11.73 2.68
N ALA A 157 -7.46 10.95 3.68
CA ALA A 157 -8.30 11.45 4.78
C ALA A 157 -7.67 12.60 5.57
N SER A 158 -6.32 12.61 5.70
CA SER A 158 -5.59 13.65 6.44
C SER A 158 -4.86 14.65 5.54
N ARG A 159 -4.83 14.40 4.21
CA ARG A 159 -4.05 15.16 3.21
C ARG A 159 -2.57 15.29 3.58
N LYS A 160 -2.01 14.19 4.06
CA LYS A 160 -0.61 14.08 4.49
C LYS A 160 0.18 13.12 3.61
N VAL A 161 1.48 13.31 3.62
CA VAL A 161 2.45 12.30 3.20
C VAL A 161 3.32 11.92 4.38
N VAL A 162 3.44 10.62 4.67
CA VAL A 162 4.44 10.09 5.61
C VAL A 162 5.63 9.61 4.79
N ILE A 163 6.80 10.16 5.06
CA ILE A 163 8.06 9.86 4.39
C ILE A 163 8.91 9.06 5.38
N MET A 164 9.26 7.84 5.00
CA MET A 164 10.05 6.95 5.84
C MET A 164 11.25 6.47 5.04
N GLU A 165 12.44 6.50 5.65
CA GLU A 165 13.68 6.02 5.08
C GLU A 165 14.39 5.11 6.07
N ALA A 166 15.03 4.05 5.57
CA ALA A 166 15.74 3.11 6.41
C ALA A 166 16.82 3.84 7.25
N GLY A 167 16.74 3.69 8.58
CA GLY A 167 17.70 4.28 9.51
C GLY A 167 17.59 5.80 9.73
N LYS A 168 16.48 6.44 9.33
CA LYS A 168 16.24 7.88 9.55
C LYS A 168 14.92 8.13 10.29
N ASP A 169 14.80 9.33 10.87
CA ASP A 169 13.54 9.80 11.43
C ASP A 169 12.47 9.95 10.34
N SER A 170 11.24 9.59 10.69
CA SER A 170 10.08 9.72 9.78
C SER A 170 9.60 11.17 9.72
N ILE A 171 9.18 11.62 8.54
CA ILE A 171 8.66 12.97 8.32
C ILE A 171 7.19 12.89 7.94
N ILE A 172 6.34 13.71 8.56
CA ILE A 172 4.94 13.88 8.16
C ILE A 172 4.78 15.29 7.58
N THR A 173 4.33 15.38 6.33
CA THR A 173 4.22 16.65 5.60
C THR A 173 2.86 16.81 4.91
N ASN A 174 2.54 18.03 4.46
CA ASN A 174 1.30 18.33 3.73
C ASN A 174 1.43 17.99 2.25
N TRP A 175 0.31 17.72 1.59
CA TRP A 175 0.23 17.56 0.14
C TRP A 175 0.71 18.77 -0.68
N SER A 176 0.68 19.97 -0.09
CA SER A 176 1.17 21.21 -0.73
C SER A 176 2.70 21.32 -0.77
N ASN A 177 3.40 20.47 -0.02
CA ASN A 177 4.85 20.51 0.07
C ASN A 177 5.46 19.54 -0.93
N ASP A 178 6.64 19.90 -1.43
CA ASP A 178 7.43 19.04 -2.29
C ASP A 178 7.98 17.84 -1.50
N VAL A 179 7.78 16.66 -2.05
CA VAL A 179 8.20 15.37 -1.48
C VAL A 179 9.25 14.74 -2.40
N PRO A 180 10.51 14.66 -1.97
CA PRO A 180 11.54 13.94 -2.71
C PRO A 180 11.21 12.44 -2.79
N VAL A 181 11.18 11.90 -4.01
CA VAL A 181 10.93 10.47 -4.25
C VAL A 181 12.27 9.74 -4.37
N LEU A 182 13.06 10.09 -5.38
CA LEU A 182 14.34 9.45 -5.71
C LEU A 182 15.13 10.36 -6.67
N ASP A 183 16.43 10.53 -6.45
CA ASP A 183 17.27 11.47 -7.20
C ASP A 183 16.58 12.86 -7.30
N ASP A 184 16.47 13.42 -8.50
CA ASP A 184 15.80 14.71 -8.75
C ASP A 184 14.27 14.60 -8.92
N CYS A 185 13.69 13.40 -8.76
CA CYS A 185 12.25 13.21 -8.88
C CYS A 185 11.53 13.70 -7.62
N VAL A 186 10.75 14.76 -7.76
CA VAL A 186 9.94 15.38 -6.70
C VAL A 186 8.46 15.26 -7.02
N LEU A 187 7.67 14.99 -5.98
CA LEU A 187 6.21 14.84 -6.01
C LEU A 187 5.55 15.97 -5.21
N ASN A 188 4.49 16.58 -5.76
CA ASN A 188 3.65 17.52 -5.03
C ASN A 188 2.19 17.13 -5.29
N ILE A 189 1.54 16.52 -4.30
CA ILE A 189 0.20 15.92 -4.47
C ILE A 189 -0.84 17.00 -4.78
N LYS A 190 -0.74 18.17 -4.14
CA LYS A 190 -1.68 19.26 -4.40
C LYS A 190 -1.59 19.72 -5.87
N ASN A 191 -0.38 19.96 -6.37
CA ASN A 191 -0.21 20.40 -7.75
C ASN A 191 -0.71 19.35 -8.74
N LEU A 192 -0.54 18.05 -8.45
CA LEU A 192 -1.08 16.98 -9.31
C LEU A 192 -2.60 17.00 -9.37
N LEU A 193 -3.28 17.22 -8.25
CA LEU A 193 -4.74 17.32 -8.25
C LEU A 193 -5.21 18.60 -8.94
N ASP A 194 -4.49 19.72 -8.78
CA ASP A 194 -4.80 20.97 -9.46
C ASP A 194 -4.63 20.86 -10.99
N GLU A 195 -3.55 20.22 -11.47
CA GLU A 195 -3.27 19.99 -12.90
C GLU A 195 -4.36 19.15 -13.59
N GLU A 196 -5.00 18.27 -12.83
CA GLU A 196 -6.02 17.34 -13.29
C GLU A 196 -7.44 17.84 -12.98
N GLU A 197 -7.56 19.08 -12.50
CA GLU A 197 -8.81 19.76 -12.19
C GLU A 197 -9.69 19.02 -11.15
N ILE A 198 -9.05 18.29 -10.22
CA ILE A 198 -9.73 17.52 -9.18
C ILE A 198 -9.88 18.34 -7.91
N VAL A 199 -11.14 18.50 -7.49
CA VAL A 199 -11.50 19.16 -6.24
C VAL A 199 -11.65 18.10 -5.14
N TYR A 200 -10.79 18.15 -4.12
CA TYR A 200 -10.83 17.23 -2.99
C TYR A 200 -10.50 17.87 -1.64
#